data_AF-B3LW48-F1
#
_entry.id   AF-B3LW48-F1
#
_cell.length_a   1.000
_cell.length_b   1.000
_cell.length_c   1.000
_cell.angle_alpha   90.00
_cell.angle_beta   90.00
_cell.angle_gamma   90.00
#
_symmetry.space_group_name_H-M   'P 1'
#
loop_
_entity.id
_entity.type
_entity.pdbx_description
1 polymer ?
#
loop_
_entity_poly.entity_id
_entity_poly.type
_entity_poly.pdbx_seq_one_letter_code
_entity_poly.pdbx_strand_id
1 'polypeptide(L)'
;MTDESEEPGKSFFIFGRDVSQIPCFRNSFLYGISGGIGIGVLTFLGTSRTHLSTNVGFGSFFCGTIAYWMTCRYQWSVRRFEQQQLREAMRRQALYEGTEVERDLDLKSA
;
A
#
# COMPACT_ATOMS: atom_id res chain seq x y z
N MET A 1 10.67 -13.17 -20.59
CA MET A 1 11.59 -13.93 -19.71
C MET A 1 12.79 -13.03 -19.44
N THR A 2 12.75 -12.30 -18.33
CA THR A 2 13.87 -11.61 -17.63
C THR A 2 13.26 -11.27 -16.27
N ASP A 3 13.18 -12.23 -15.36
CA ASP A 3 14.27 -12.77 -14.52
C ASP A 3 14.60 -11.85 -13.33
N GLU A 4 14.81 -12.54 -12.22
CA GLU A 4 14.67 -12.20 -10.82
C GLU A 4 15.57 -11.07 -10.30
N SER A 5 15.09 -10.42 -9.24
CA SER A 5 15.94 -10.18 -8.06
C SER A 5 15.04 -10.07 -6.82
N GLU A 6 14.67 -11.22 -6.28
CA GLU A 6 14.60 -11.37 -4.82
C GLU A 6 16.04 -11.35 -4.30
N GLU A 7 16.36 -10.49 -3.33
CA GLU A 7 17.54 -10.57 -2.44
C GLU A 7 17.38 -9.47 -1.34
N PRO A 8 18.00 -9.60 -0.16
CA PRO A 8 17.27 -9.67 1.10
C PRO A 8 17.61 -8.52 2.08
N GLY A 9 16.68 -8.27 3.01
CA GLY A 9 16.99 -7.94 4.41
C GLY A 9 18.00 -6.81 4.71
N LYS A 10 17.93 -5.66 4.05
CA LYS A 10 18.60 -4.43 4.54
C LYS A 10 17.57 -3.39 4.96
N SER A 11 17.47 -3.21 6.28
CA SER A 11 16.73 -2.14 6.93
C SER A 11 17.23 -0.78 6.44
N PHE A 12 16.55 -0.20 5.45
CA PHE A 12 16.79 1.18 5.03
C PHE A 12 16.11 2.11 6.04
N PHE A 13 16.91 2.69 6.94
CA PHE A 13 16.48 3.75 7.84
C PHE A 13 16.35 5.06 7.05
N ILE A 14 15.13 5.37 6.62
CA ILE A 14 14.78 6.66 6.01
C ILE A 14 13.80 7.34 6.97
N PHE A 15 14.15 8.52 7.49
CA PHE A 15 13.41 9.25 8.52
C PHE A 15 13.29 8.58 9.92
N GLY A 16 14.37 7.96 10.42
CA GLY A 16 14.44 7.49 11.82
C GLY A 16 13.40 6.42 12.21
N ARG A 17 12.69 5.86 11.23
CA ARG A 17 11.70 4.80 11.38
C ARG A 17 12.05 3.71 10.37
N ASP A 18 11.96 2.45 10.78
CA ASP A 18 12.29 1.33 9.92
C ASP A 18 11.28 1.24 8.75
N VAL A 19 11.72 1.63 7.55
CA VAL A 19 10.88 1.62 6.35
C VAL A 19 10.82 0.22 5.75
N SER A 20 11.70 -0.70 6.17
CA SER A 20 11.69 -2.10 5.72
C SER A 20 10.47 -2.89 6.19
N GLN A 21 9.83 -2.46 7.29
CA GLN A 21 8.59 -3.04 7.82
C GLN A 21 7.31 -2.43 7.21
N ILE A 22 7.43 -1.43 6.34
CA ILE A 22 6.28 -0.68 5.81
C ILE A 22 6.04 -1.13 4.35
N PRO A 23 5.04 -2.01 4.08
CA PRO A 23 4.79 -2.53 2.73
C PRO A 23 4.43 -1.44 1.71
N CYS A 24 4.00 -0.25 2.17
CA CYS A 24 3.73 0.89 1.29
C CYS A 24 4.95 1.35 0.48
N PHE A 25 6.16 1.39 1.05
CA PHE A 25 7.33 1.95 0.32
C PHE A 25 7.76 1.06 -0.83
N ARG A 26 7.88 -0.24 -0.55
CA ARG A 26 8.25 -1.26 -1.53
C ARG A 26 7.25 -1.31 -2.67
N ASN A 27 5.96 -1.34 -2.35
CA ASN A 27 4.91 -1.38 -3.36
C ASN A 27 4.87 -0.08 -4.18
N SER A 28 4.92 1.10 -3.53
CA SER A 28 5.02 2.40 -4.22
C SER A 28 6.15 2.41 -5.25
N PHE A 29 7.33 1.95 -4.85
CA PHE A 29 8.53 2.02 -5.67
C PHE A 29 8.46 1.02 -6.83
N LEU A 30 7.99 -0.21 -6.59
CA LEU A 30 7.80 -1.20 -7.65
C LEU A 30 6.77 -0.73 -8.69
N TYR A 31 5.60 -0.26 -8.25
CA TYR A 31 4.59 0.30 -9.14
C TYR A 31 5.07 1.55 -9.86
N GLY A 32 5.83 2.40 -9.15
CA GLY A 32 6.48 3.58 -9.70
C GLY A 32 7.43 3.20 -10.83
N ILE A 33 8.36 2.25 -10.62
CA ILE A 33 9.33 1.82 -11.65
C ILE A 33 8.60 1.20 -12.83
N SER A 34 7.70 0.25 -12.58
CA SER A 34 6.97 -0.41 -13.68
C SER A 34 6.14 0.59 -14.49
N GLY A 35 5.50 1.56 -13.81
CA GLY A 35 4.72 2.61 -14.45
C GLY A 35 5.60 3.61 -15.22
N GLY A 36 6.72 4.04 -14.62
CA GLY A 36 7.67 4.96 -15.22
C GLY A 36 8.36 4.39 -16.45
N ILE A 37 8.73 3.10 -16.41
CA ILE A 37 9.26 2.39 -17.59
C ILE A 37 8.17 2.28 -18.66
N GLY A 38 6.94 1.89 -18.30
CA GLY A 38 5.82 1.80 -19.24
C GLY A 38 5.54 3.13 -19.95
N ILE A 39 5.44 4.23 -19.20
CA ILE A 39 5.21 5.58 -19.72
C ILE A 39 6.42 6.07 -20.53
N GLY A 40 7.65 5.79 -20.07
CA GLY A 40 8.88 6.10 -20.79
C GLY A 40 8.94 5.43 -22.16
N VAL A 41 8.62 4.14 -22.24
CA VAL A 41 8.60 3.39 -23.50
C VAL A 41 7.48 3.89 -24.42
N LEU A 42 6.28 4.12 -23.90
CA LEU A 42 5.16 4.67 -24.68
C LEU A 42 5.48 6.04 -25.27
N THR A 43 6.08 6.94 -24.48
CA THR A 43 6.49 8.27 -24.94
C THR A 43 7.64 8.20 -25.94
N PHE A 44 8.57 7.25 -25.79
CA PHE A 44 9.63 7.00 -26.77
C PHE A 44 9.07 6.58 -28.13
N LEU A 45 8.12 5.64 -28.15
CA LEU A 45 7.49 5.17 -29.39
C LEU A 45 6.76 6.29 -30.14
N GLY A 46 6.07 7.19 -29.41
CA GLY A 46 5.35 8.29 -30.03
C GLY A 46 6.24 9.45 -30.49
N THR A 47 7.28 9.80 -29.72
CA THR A 47 8.06 11.03 -29.94
C THR A 47 9.44 10.79 -30.57
N SER A 48 9.94 9.54 -30.57
CA SER A 48 11.28 9.13 -31.04
C SER A 48 12.48 9.88 -30.43
N ARG A 49 12.25 10.81 -29.48
CA ARG A 49 13.30 11.57 -28.79
C ARG A 49 13.61 10.92 -27.45
N THR A 50 14.80 10.33 -27.35
CA THR A 50 15.30 9.68 -26.14
C THR A 50 15.37 10.63 -24.95
N HIS A 51 15.91 11.84 -25.14
CA HIS A 51 16.06 12.82 -24.05
C HIS A 51 14.73 13.28 -23.43
N LEU A 52 13.69 13.42 -24.25
CA LEU A 52 12.35 13.78 -23.76
C LEU A 52 11.71 12.60 -23.01
N SER A 53 11.80 11.40 -23.59
CA SER A 53 11.27 10.17 -22.99
C SER A 53 11.88 9.90 -21.61
N THR A 54 13.20 10.07 -21.44
CA THR A 54 13.88 9.87 -20.15
C THR A 54 13.37 10.86 -19.09
N ASN A 55 13.29 12.16 -19.41
CA ASN A 55 12.81 13.18 -18.48
C ASN A 55 11.35 12.93 -18.05
N VAL A 56 10.49 12.50 -19.00
CA VAL A 56 9.09 12.17 -18.72
C VAL A 56 8.97 10.85 -17.94
N GLY A 57 9.81 9.86 -18.24
CA GLY A 57 9.90 8.60 -17.51
C GLY A 57 10.31 8.81 -16.04
N PHE A 58 11.34 9.62 -15.79
CA PHE A 58 11.71 9.99 -14.42
C PHE A 58 10.61 10.81 -13.72
N GLY A 59 10.04 11.81 -14.40
CA GLY A 59 8.95 12.60 -13.83
C GLY A 59 7.74 11.75 -13.43
N SER A 60 7.32 10.83 -14.30
CA SER A 60 6.21 9.92 -14.03
C SER A 60 6.53 8.91 -12.91
N PHE A 61 7.76 8.42 -12.84
CA PHE A 61 8.24 7.58 -11.74
C PHE A 61 8.14 8.29 -10.39
N PHE A 62 8.67 9.52 -10.26
CA PHE A 62 8.63 10.27 -9.01
C PHE A 62 7.19 10.63 -8.61
N CYS A 63 6.40 11.14 -9.56
CA CYS A 63 4.99 11.47 -9.30
C CYS A 63 4.18 10.24 -8.88
N GLY A 64 4.34 9.11 -9.56
CA GLY A 64 3.64 7.86 -9.23
C GLY A 64 4.03 7.33 -7.85
N THR A 65 5.33 7.34 -7.54
CA THR A 65 5.85 6.88 -6.25
C THR A 65 5.31 7.73 -5.09
N ILE A 66 5.37 9.07 -5.23
CA ILE A 66 4.88 10.02 -4.21
C ILE A 66 3.37 9.91 -4.05
N ALA A 67 2.62 9.89 -5.15
CA ALA A 67 1.16 9.78 -5.10
C ALA A 67 0.71 8.50 -4.40
N TYR A 68 1.25 7.34 -4.80
CA TYR A 68 0.93 6.06 -4.17
C TYR A 68 1.34 6.06 -2.69
N TRP A 69 2.51 6.61 -2.37
CA TRP A 69 2.99 6.70 -0.99
C TRP A 69 2.02 7.48 -0.10
N MET A 70 1.58 8.66 -0.54
CA MET A 70 0.63 9.49 0.21
C MET A 70 -0.70 8.79 0.41
N THR A 71 -1.26 8.17 -0.65
CA THR A 71 -2.51 7.41 -0.56
C THR A 71 -2.40 6.20 0.36
N CYS A 72 -1.33 5.42 0.24
CA CYS A 72 -1.11 4.24 1.07
C CYS A 72 -0.97 4.62 2.55
N ARG A 73 -0.27 5.72 2.84
CA ARG A 73 -0.07 6.20 4.21
C ARG A 73 -1.36 6.74 4.83
N TYR A 74 -2.18 7.43 4.04
CA TYR A 74 -3.51 7.86 4.46
C TYR A 74 -4.39 6.65 4.79
N GLN A 75 -4.52 5.69 3.86
CA GLN A 75 -5.32 4.49 4.11
C GLN A 75 -4.81 3.67 5.29
N TRP A 76 -3.49 3.58 5.46
CA TRP A 76 -2.91 2.87 6.60
C TRP A 76 -3.29 3.52 7.94
N SER A 77 -3.29 4.85 8.03
CA SER A 77 -3.74 5.54 9.25
C SER A 77 -5.22 5.27 9.56
N VAL A 78 -6.09 5.30 8.55
CA VAL A 78 -7.53 5.03 8.71
C VAL A 78 -7.78 3.57 9.10
N ARG A 79 -7.22 2.63 8.34
CA ARG A 79 -7.38 1.19 8.60
C ARG A 79 -6.85 0.80 9.97
N ARG A 80 -5.79 1.45 10.46
CA ARG A 80 -5.24 1.15 11.79
C ARG A 80 -6.27 1.38 12.89
N PHE A 81 -7.07 2.44 12.76
CA PHE A 81 -8.14 2.78 13.69
C PHE A 81 -9.32 1.82 13.59
N GLU A 82 -9.79 1.53 12.37
CA GLU A 82 -10.86 0.55 12.14
C GLU A 82 -10.51 -0.84 12.68
N GLN A 83 -9.26 -1.29 12.49
CA GLN A 83 -8.79 -2.58 13.01
C GLN A 83 -8.77 -2.64 14.54
N GLN A 84 -8.57 -1.51 15.23
CA GLN A 84 -8.69 -1.47 16.69
C GLN A 84 -10.15 -1.64 17.12
N GLN A 85 -11.05 -0.90 16.49
CA GLN A 85 -12.49 -1.01 16.77
C GLN A 85 -13.04 -2.40 16.46
N LEU A 86 -12.68 -2.98 15.31
CA LEU A 86 -13.07 -4.33 14.93
C LEU A 86 -12.56 -5.38 15.91
N ARG A 87 -11.31 -5.25 16.40
CA ARG A 87 -10.77 -6.18 17.41
C ARG A 87 -11.52 -6.09 18.73
N GLU A 88 -11.90 -4.89 19.15
CA GLU A 88 -12.70 -4.69 20.35
C GLU A 88 -14.11 -5.28 20.19
N ALA A 89 -14.74 -5.07 19.03
CA ALA A 89 -16.04 -5.65 18.71
C ALA A 89 -15.98 -7.19 18.67
N MET A 90 -15.00 -7.77 17.97
CA MET A 90 -14.80 -9.23 17.93
C MET A 90 -14.54 -9.80 19.32
N ARG A 91 -13.75 -9.11 20.16
CA ARG A 91 -13.50 -9.56 21.54
C ARG A 91 -14.75 -9.52 22.40
N ARG A 92 -15.63 -8.54 22.21
CA ARG A 92 -16.92 -8.49 22.91
C ARG A 92 -17.84 -9.61 22.47
N GLN A 93 -17.95 -9.85 21.16
CA GLN A 93 -18.75 -10.96 20.63
C GLN A 93 -18.26 -12.31 21.16
N ALA A 94 -16.95 -12.57 21.13
CA ALA A 94 -16.36 -13.81 21.66
C ALA A 94 -16.60 -14.05 23.16
N LEU A 95 -16.95 -13.01 23.94
CA LEU A 95 -17.31 -13.17 25.37
C LEU A 95 -18.79 -13.51 25.57
N TYR A 96 -19.67 -13.13 24.63
CA TYR A 96 -21.11 -13.36 24.72
C TYR A 96 -21.57 -14.61 23.95
N GLU A 97 -20.71 -15.14 23.06
CA GLU A 97 -20.95 -16.35 22.29
C GLU A 97 -21.35 -17.51 23.21
N GLY A 98 -22.59 -17.99 23.08
CA GLY A 98 -23.17 -19.06 23.90
C GLY A 98 -23.81 -18.65 25.24
N THR A 99 -23.91 -17.35 25.55
CA THR A 99 -24.60 -16.85 26.75
C THR A 99 -26.04 -16.44 26.46
N GLU A 100 -26.92 -16.45 27.48
CA GLU A 100 -28.34 -16.06 27.34
C GLU A 100 -28.53 -14.61 26.86
N VAL A 101 -27.52 -13.76 27.10
CA VAL A 101 -27.46 -12.37 26.67
C VAL A 101 -27.47 -12.23 25.14
N GLU A 102 -26.89 -13.19 24.41
CA GLU A 102 -26.92 -13.20 22.94
C GLU A 102 -28.34 -13.45 22.41
N ARG A 103 -29.07 -14.42 23.00
CA ARG A 103 -30.47 -14.71 22.63
C ARG A 103 -31.40 -13.52 22.87
N ASP A 104 -31.21 -12.81 23.98
CA ASP A 104 -32.00 -11.61 24.30
C ASP A 104 -31.70 -10.42 23.38
N LEU A 105 -30.46 -10.29 22.90
CA LEU A 105 -30.07 -9.27 21.93
C LEU A 105 -30.65 -9.58 20.55
N ASP A 106 -30.60 -10.84 20.11
CA ASP A 106 -31.19 -11.29 18.84
C ASP A 106 -32.71 -11.11 18.84
N LEU A 107 -33.40 -11.51 19.92
CA LEU A 107 -34.85 -11.34 20.08
C LEU A 107 -35.33 -9.88 20.07
N LYS A 108 -34.48 -8.94 20.50
CA LYS A 108 -34.80 -7.49 20.48
C LYS A 108 -34.45 -6.80 19.16
N SER A 109 -33.61 -7.42 18.34
CA SER A 109 -33.17 -6.88 17.05
C SER A 109 -34.02 -7.36 15.86
N ALA A 110 -34.85 -8.38 16.07
CA ALA A 110 -35.90 -8.85 15.16
C ALA A 110 -37.21 -8.06 15.33
#